data_AF-A0A2N2ZQH3-F1
#
_entry.id   AF-A0A2N2ZQH3-F1
#
_cell.length_a   1.000
_cell.length_b   1.000
_cell.length_c   1.000
_cell.angle_alpha   90.00
_cell.angle_beta   90.00
_cell.angle_gamma   90.00
#
_symmetry.space_group_name_H-M   'P 1'
#
loop_
_entity.id
_entity.type
_entity.pdbx_description
1 polymer ?
#
loop_
_entity_poly.entity_id
_entity_poly.type
_entity_poly.pdbx_seq_one_letter_code
_entity_poly.pdbx_strand_id
1 'polypeptide(L)'
;MIYINPIEILELKDKEVNEIDSSIIKKSKRRLFADIDLSDSGFYEYNGQKLTKSDCERAIEELEDKNKIEFYSHLSTNLELNKFLANGSNELLNSLKQESIYKLPEFVDFISPFFSAKIDHILLKSFQNKDLELFSSALRAEYLISKNDLNKAYKSLGNEIQQRITATDKLTKEIKEEESNYTDDNIDDVINVIKKRFPSEFLNKLPIYFQSQINKIAASINFLQLNIWNEFNTTSVPLSLLEYLLELNIESVSKPTFEKNYNIVKKKHQERIEQEKNAPLIKEWAKILISIQSKVDDVENETLKASDALTFVKSSFELNELNNLPSFANEIRTQIGYSIRSMSIASWNKQSDIKNALALINYSLRISVNESAKSKFQQDKNELEELEKKYKGVLVCHFCESNAPDSGCEINTTIYKETSRSYIPRRVQFTYSDVTVPRCRSCKEIHSKGSNNYYLVFFALLILGAIIGGATEGEHFIIGGIIGAVAGWIVGKIIEGNQVKKGGI
;
A
#
# COMPACT_ATOMS: atom_id res chain seq x y z
N MET A 1 4.94 -55.85 15.37
CA MET A 1 5.19 -57.22 14.86
C MET A 1 6.69 -57.32 14.66
N ILE A 2 7.31 -58.34 15.25
CA ILE A 2 8.75 -58.53 15.18
C ILE A 2 9.03 -59.44 13.99
N TYR A 3 9.96 -59.04 13.12
CA TYR A 3 10.42 -59.90 12.03
C TYR A 3 11.52 -60.82 12.53
N ILE A 4 11.38 -62.12 12.26
CA ILE A 4 12.35 -63.16 12.59
C ILE A 4 12.49 -64.02 11.36
N ASN A 5 13.73 -64.25 10.89
CA ASN A 5 13.96 -65.19 9.80
C ASN A 5 14.18 -66.61 10.39
N PRO A 6 13.21 -67.53 10.26
CA PRO A 6 13.34 -68.88 10.80
C PRO A 6 14.49 -69.68 10.18
N ILE A 7 14.93 -69.37 8.95
CA ILE A 7 16.09 -70.03 8.33
C ILE A 7 17.40 -69.65 9.02
N GLU A 8 17.55 -68.40 9.47
CA GLU A 8 18.76 -67.96 10.18
C GLU A 8 18.82 -68.50 11.61
N ILE A 9 17.73 -68.40 12.38
CA ILE A 9 17.72 -68.88 13.78
C ILE A 9 17.85 -70.40 13.88
N LEU A 10 17.51 -71.14 12.82
CA LEU A 10 17.69 -72.59 12.73
C LEU A 10 19.04 -73.00 12.12
N GLU A 11 19.90 -72.04 11.77
CA GLU A 11 21.19 -72.26 11.10
C GLU A 11 21.06 -73.08 9.79
N LEU A 12 20.01 -72.82 8.99
CA LEU A 12 19.70 -73.57 7.77
C LEU A 12 20.13 -72.85 6.47
N LYS A 13 20.95 -71.81 6.57
CA LYS A 13 21.34 -70.97 5.42
C LYS A 13 22.07 -71.75 4.30
N ASP A 14 22.83 -72.77 4.66
CA ASP A 14 23.61 -73.58 3.71
C ASP A 14 22.80 -74.73 3.08
N LYS A 15 21.48 -74.79 3.34
CA LYS A 15 20.59 -75.83 2.82
C LYS A 15 19.82 -75.32 1.60
N GLU A 16 19.77 -76.16 0.56
CA GLU A 16 18.87 -75.89 -0.57
C GLU A 16 17.41 -75.97 -0.10
N VAL A 17 16.53 -75.15 -0.70
CA VAL A 17 15.11 -75.08 -0.32
C VAL A 17 14.44 -76.47 -0.34
N ASN A 18 14.76 -77.30 -1.32
CA ASN A 18 14.20 -78.65 -1.47
C ASN A 18 14.66 -79.63 -0.37
N GLU A 19 15.78 -79.34 0.31
CA GLU A 19 16.29 -80.13 1.43
C GLU A 19 15.65 -79.74 2.76
N ILE A 20 15.00 -78.57 2.86
CA ILE A 20 14.41 -78.08 4.11
C ILE A 20 13.06 -78.77 4.34
N ASP A 21 13.12 -79.97 4.94
CA ASP A 21 11.94 -80.77 5.26
C ASP A 21 11.55 -80.70 6.74
N SER A 22 10.39 -81.29 7.07
CA SER A 22 9.87 -81.31 8.45
C SER A 22 10.79 -82.01 9.45
N SER A 23 11.64 -82.94 9.00
CA SER A 23 12.58 -83.67 9.86
C SER A 23 13.74 -82.77 10.28
N ILE A 24 14.32 -82.06 9.31
CA ILE A 24 15.41 -81.10 9.54
C ILE A 24 14.93 -79.94 10.41
N ILE A 25 13.75 -79.37 10.11
CA ILE A 25 13.17 -78.28 10.92
C ILE A 25 12.99 -78.74 12.39
N LYS A 26 12.41 -79.93 12.63
CA LYS A 26 12.22 -80.47 13.99
C LYS A 26 13.55 -80.68 14.72
N LYS A 27 14.59 -81.16 14.03
CA LYS A 27 15.92 -81.36 14.60
C LYS A 27 16.56 -80.03 14.99
N SER A 28 16.58 -79.05 14.08
CA SER A 28 17.17 -77.72 14.35
C SER A 28 16.39 -76.96 15.43
N LYS A 29 15.05 -77.06 15.45
CA LYS A 29 14.20 -76.46 16.50
C LYS A 29 14.58 -76.97 17.90
N ARG A 30 14.79 -78.29 18.06
CA ARG A 30 15.22 -78.88 19.35
C ARG A 30 16.57 -78.34 19.80
N ARG A 31 17.51 -78.14 18.88
CA ARG A 31 18.83 -77.57 19.17
C ARG A 31 18.71 -76.12 19.63
N LEU A 32 18.04 -75.27 18.85
CA LEU A 32 17.79 -73.87 19.21
C LEU A 32 17.17 -73.73 20.60
N PHE A 33 16.19 -74.57 20.92
CA PHE A 33 15.51 -74.53 22.22
C PHE A 33 16.37 -75.00 23.37
N ALA A 34 17.21 -76.01 23.16
CA ALA A 34 18.20 -76.41 24.15
C ALA A 34 19.22 -75.29 24.39
N ASP A 35 19.67 -74.59 23.34
CA ASP A 35 20.62 -73.48 23.45
C ASP A 35 20.02 -72.30 24.25
N ILE A 36 18.73 -72.00 24.05
CA ILE A 36 18.00 -70.99 24.85
C ILE A 36 17.91 -71.42 26.31
N ASP A 37 17.49 -72.66 26.57
CA ASP A 37 17.29 -73.20 27.93
C ASP A 37 18.62 -73.29 28.71
N LEU A 38 19.76 -73.45 28.00
CA LEU A 38 21.12 -73.47 28.56
C LEU A 38 21.75 -72.08 28.68
N SER A 39 21.17 -71.04 28.09
CA SER A 39 21.71 -69.68 28.16
C SER A 39 21.41 -69.02 29.50
N ASP A 40 22.35 -68.23 30.03
CA ASP A 40 22.17 -67.52 31.31
C ASP A 40 21.02 -66.50 31.29
N SER A 41 20.68 -65.99 30.10
CA SER A 41 19.63 -64.99 29.93
C SER A 41 18.24 -65.59 29.68
N GLY A 42 18.16 -66.85 29.24
CA GLY A 42 16.90 -67.47 28.81
C GLY A 42 16.32 -66.92 27.50
N PHE A 43 17.10 -66.15 26.73
CA PHE A 43 16.69 -65.56 25.45
C PHE A 43 17.68 -65.91 24.34
N TYR A 44 17.18 -65.98 23.11
CA TYR A 44 18.01 -66.02 21.92
C TYR A 44 18.28 -64.61 21.41
N GLU A 45 19.55 -64.24 21.20
CA GLU A 45 19.90 -62.94 20.63
C GLU A 45 19.88 -62.97 19.11
N TYR A 46 18.99 -62.19 18.48
CA TYR A 46 18.85 -62.10 17.03
C TYR A 46 18.83 -60.64 16.57
N ASN A 47 19.85 -60.21 15.83
CA ASN A 47 19.96 -58.85 15.27
C ASN A 47 19.72 -57.72 16.31
N GLY A 48 20.18 -57.92 17.55
CA GLY A 48 20.01 -56.97 18.66
C GLY A 48 18.68 -57.10 19.42
N GLN A 49 17.89 -58.13 19.13
CA GLN A 49 16.63 -58.43 19.80
C GLN A 49 16.79 -59.66 20.70
N LYS A 50 16.08 -59.66 21.83
CA LYS A 50 15.96 -60.82 22.71
C LYS A 50 14.68 -61.55 22.39
N LEU A 51 14.80 -62.74 21.82
CA LEU A 51 13.67 -63.58 21.41
C LEU A 51 13.38 -64.62 22.47
N THR A 52 12.10 -64.77 22.82
CA THR A 52 11.65 -65.88 23.66
C THR A 52 11.51 -67.16 22.84
N LYS A 53 11.44 -68.30 23.53
CA LYS A 53 11.10 -69.59 22.91
C LYS A 53 9.80 -69.53 22.10
N SER A 54 8.80 -68.79 22.59
CA SER A 54 7.51 -68.62 21.90
C SER A 54 7.62 -67.77 20.63
N ASP A 55 8.47 -66.74 20.63
CA ASP A 55 8.73 -65.92 19.43
C ASP A 55 9.40 -66.77 18.34
N CYS A 56 10.42 -67.54 18.72
CA CYS A 56 11.09 -68.47 17.82
C CYS A 56 10.13 -69.54 17.31
N GLU A 57 9.29 -70.13 18.17
CA GLU A 57 8.31 -71.13 17.78
C GLU A 57 7.35 -70.62 16.71
N ARG A 58 6.76 -69.44 16.92
CA ARG A 58 5.84 -68.82 15.97
C ARG A 58 6.49 -68.53 14.62
N ALA A 59 7.74 -68.09 14.62
CA ALA A 59 8.49 -67.86 13.38
C ALA A 59 8.76 -69.18 12.63
N ILE A 60 9.07 -70.26 13.35
CA ILE A 60 9.34 -71.58 12.76
C ILE A 60 8.07 -72.19 12.15
N GLU A 61 6.90 -72.00 12.77
CA GLU A 61 5.61 -72.45 12.23
C GLU A 61 5.32 -71.86 10.84
N GLU A 62 5.87 -70.69 10.50
CA GLU A 62 5.72 -70.13 9.16
C GLU A 62 6.40 -70.96 8.05
N LEU A 63 7.36 -71.82 8.39
CA LEU A 63 8.02 -72.73 7.45
C LEU A 63 7.12 -73.91 7.02
N GLU A 64 5.90 -74.05 7.56
CA GLU A 64 4.93 -75.01 7.04
C GLU A 64 4.43 -74.65 5.63
N ASP A 65 4.49 -73.36 5.26
CA ASP A 65 4.17 -72.87 3.93
C ASP A 65 5.42 -72.87 3.03
N LYS A 66 5.41 -73.70 1.99
CA LYS A 66 6.52 -73.84 1.03
C LYS A 66 6.92 -72.52 0.37
N ASN A 67 5.97 -71.65 0.05
CA ASN A 67 6.27 -70.37 -0.58
C ASN A 67 7.06 -69.45 0.38
N LYS A 68 6.75 -69.51 1.67
CA LYS A 68 7.50 -68.76 2.69
C LYS A 68 8.90 -69.29 2.89
N ILE A 69 9.13 -70.61 2.77
CA ILE A 69 10.49 -71.19 2.84
C ILE A 69 11.38 -70.55 1.77
N GLU A 70 10.90 -70.42 0.53
CA GLU A 70 11.65 -69.77 -0.56
C GLU A 70 12.01 -68.31 -0.23
N PHE A 71 11.05 -67.54 0.28
CA PHE A 71 11.29 -66.14 0.64
C PHE A 71 12.23 -65.98 1.83
N TYR A 72 12.09 -66.79 2.88
CA TYR A 72 12.99 -66.77 4.03
C TYR A 72 14.40 -67.24 3.67
N SER A 73 14.52 -68.25 2.81
CA SER A 73 15.80 -68.71 2.27
C SER A 73 16.48 -67.60 1.48
N HIS A 74 15.77 -66.94 0.57
CA HIS A 74 16.30 -65.77 -0.14
C HIS A 74 16.75 -64.66 0.82
N LEU A 75 15.92 -64.28 1.80
CA LEU A 75 16.27 -63.26 2.79
C LEU A 75 17.48 -63.64 3.64
N SER A 76 17.69 -64.92 3.94
CA SER A 76 18.89 -65.37 4.68
C SER A 76 20.19 -65.12 3.89
N THR A 77 20.10 -65.04 2.56
CA THR A 77 21.23 -64.69 1.68
C THR A 77 21.36 -63.18 1.49
N ASN A 78 20.25 -62.43 1.51
CA ASN A 78 20.23 -60.96 1.44
C ASN A 78 20.35 -60.32 2.84
N LEU A 79 21.59 -60.28 3.35
CA LEU A 79 21.90 -59.83 4.71
C LEU A 79 21.42 -58.40 5.03
N GLU A 80 21.49 -57.48 4.07
CA GLU A 80 21.09 -56.09 4.27
C GLU A 80 19.58 -55.97 4.46
N LEU A 81 18.79 -56.62 3.59
CA LEU A 81 17.33 -56.60 3.69
C LEU A 81 16.85 -57.34 4.94
N ASN A 82 17.42 -58.50 5.25
CA ASN A 82 17.05 -59.24 6.45
C ASN A 82 17.32 -58.45 7.74
N LYS A 83 18.51 -57.84 7.87
CA LYS A 83 18.84 -56.96 8.99
C LYS A 83 17.88 -55.77 9.05
N PHE A 84 17.57 -55.13 7.92
CA PHE A 84 16.61 -54.03 7.88
C PHE A 84 15.23 -54.47 8.41
N LEU A 85 14.69 -55.59 7.93
CA LEU A 85 13.39 -56.10 8.39
C LEU A 85 13.40 -56.40 9.89
N ALA A 86 14.48 -57.01 10.38
CA ALA A 86 14.64 -57.32 11.80
C ALA A 86 14.74 -56.04 12.65
N ASN A 87 15.80 -55.25 12.50
CA ASN A 87 16.12 -54.16 13.43
C ASN A 87 16.02 -52.74 12.86
N GLY A 88 15.86 -52.59 11.54
CA GLY A 88 15.78 -51.27 10.88
C GLY A 88 17.14 -50.64 10.58
N SER A 89 18.21 -51.44 10.41
CA SER A 89 19.52 -50.94 9.97
C SER A 89 19.42 -50.14 8.68
N ASN A 90 19.91 -48.90 8.67
CA ASN A 90 19.83 -48.01 7.51
C ASN A 90 20.78 -48.41 6.36
N GLU A 91 21.67 -49.39 6.55
CA GLU A 91 22.64 -49.84 5.55
C GLU A 91 21.97 -50.14 4.20
N LEU A 92 20.85 -50.87 4.23
CA LEU A 92 20.05 -51.21 3.05
C LEU A 92 19.66 -49.97 2.23
N LEU A 93 19.26 -48.88 2.89
CA LEU A 93 18.75 -47.69 2.19
C LEU A 93 19.84 -46.94 1.42
N ASN A 94 21.11 -47.12 1.80
CA ASN A 94 22.25 -46.51 1.12
C ASN A 94 22.69 -47.29 -0.12
N SER A 95 22.41 -48.60 -0.14
CA SER A 95 22.88 -49.56 -1.15
C SER A 95 21.74 -50.19 -1.96
N LEU A 96 20.49 -49.75 -1.78
CA LEU A 96 19.31 -50.43 -2.32
C LEU A 96 19.39 -50.63 -3.84
N LYS A 97 19.64 -51.88 -4.25
CA LYS A 97 19.70 -52.30 -5.66
C LYS A 97 18.35 -52.80 -6.13
N GLN A 98 18.11 -52.73 -7.43
CA GLN A 98 16.92 -53.31 -8.02
C GLN A 98 17.14 -54.81 -8.26
N GLU A 99 16.53 -55.65 -7.41
CA GLU A 99 16.56 -57.10 -7.56
C GLU A 99 15.27 -57.60 -8.25
N SER A 100 15.38 -58.68 -9.03
CA SER A 100 14.25 -59.25 -9.76
C SER A 100 13.10 -59.67 -8.84
N ILE A 101 13.43 -60.14 -7.64
CA ILE A 101 12.44 -60.59 -6.64
C ILE A 101 11.56 -59.45 -6.13
N TYR A 102 12.05 -58.20 -6.15
CA TYR A 102 11.27 -57.03 -5.72
C TYR A 102 10.15 -56.68 -6.72
N LYS A 103 10.14 -57.32 -7.89
CA LYS A 103 9.04 -57.21 -8.87
C LYS A 103 7.92 -58.21 -8.61
N LEU A 104 8.13 -59.19 -7.74
CA LEU A 104 7.16 -60.22 -7.41
C LEU A 104 6.19 -59.67 -6.34
N PRO A 105 4.90 -59.46 -6.65
CA PRO A 105 3.94 -58.90 -5.70
C PRO A 105 3.83 -59.71 -4.41
N GLU A 106 3.88 -61.04 -4.51
CA GLU A 106 3.80 -61.97 -3.38
C GLU A 106 4.95 -61.78 -2.39
N PHE A 107 6.16 -61.50 -2.90
CA PHE A 107 7.32 -61.21 -2.05
C PHE A 107 7.20 -59.84 -1.38
N VAL A 108 6.77 -58.83 -2.13
CA VAL A 108 6.54 -57.48 -1.59
C VAL A 108 5.48 -57.53 -0.49
N ASP A 109 4.35 -58.19 -0.72
CA ASP A 109 3.29 -58.38 0.27
C ASP A 109 3.78 -59.13 1.51
N PHE A 110 4.70 -60.08 1.33
CA PHE A 110 5.30 -60.82 2.44
C PHE A 110 6.20 -59.94 3.33
N ILE A 111 7.08 -59.11 2.76
CA ILE A 111 8.00 -58.27 3.55
C ILE A 111 7.35 -56.99 4.05
N SER A 112 6.32 -56.50 3.35
CA SER A 112 5.74 -55.17 3.52
C SER A 112 5.27 -54.86 4.95
N PRO A 113 4.60 -55.76 5.70
CA PRO A 113 4.19 -55.47 7.07
C PRO A 113 5.36 -55.15 8.02
N PHE A 114 6.53 -55.73 7.77
CA PHE A 114 7.73 -55.49 8.57
C PHE A 114 8.49 -54.28 8.04
N PHE A 115 8.64 -54.18 6.72
CA PHE A 115 9.33 -53.09 6.04
C PHE A 115 8.66 -51.74 6.32
N SER A 116 7.33 -51.66 6.17
CA SER A 116 6.53 -50.45 6.45
C SER A 116 6.72 -49.95 7.88
N ALA A 117 6.77 -50.83 8.87
CA ALA A 117 6.97 -50.45 10.26
C ALA A 117 8.34 -49.79 10.52
N LYS A 118 9.38 -50.21 9.77
CA LYS A 118 10.71 -49.62 9.86
C LYS A 118 10.78 -48.30 9.12
N ILE A 119 10.21 -48.23 7.92
CA ILE A 119 10.13 -47.00 7.12
C ILE A 119 9.38 -45.91 7.88
N ASP A 120 8.27 -46.23 8.56
CA ASP A 120 7.52 -45.27 9.40
C ASP A 120 8.40 -44.59 10.45
N HIS A 121 9.19 -45.39 11.16
CA HIS A 121 10.11 -44.87 12.17
C HIS A 121 11.24 -44.06 11.54
N ILE A 122 11.84 -44.53 10.45
CA ILE A 122 12.94 -43.86 9.76
C ILE A 122 12.49 -42.51 9.19
N LEU A 123 11.33 -42.44 8.55
CA LEU A 123 10.77 -41.21 8.01
C LEU A 123 10.48 -40.18 9.09
N LEU A 124 9.90 -40.59 10.22
CA LEU A 124 9.69 -39.69 11.36
C LEU A 124 11.03 -39.15 11.89
N LYS A 125 12.00 -40.03 12.16
CA LYS A 125 13.28 -39.65 12.77
C LYS A 125 14.14 -38.79 11.85
N SER A 126 14.23 -39.14 10.58
CA SER A 126 14.97 -38.34 9.60
C SER A 126 14.34 -36.96 9.41
N PHE A 127 13.01 -36.85 9.40
CA PHE A 127 12.31 -35.56 9.37
C PHE A 127 12.56 -34.71 10.63
N GLN A 128 12.54 -35.31 11.83
CA GLN A 128 12.80 -34.62 13.10
C GLN A 128 14.27 -34.17 13.22
N ASN A 129 15.21 -35.00 12.76
CA ASN A 129 16.65 -34.73 12.83
C ASN A 129 17.18 -33.90 11.66
N LYS A 130 16.34 -33.57 10.68
CA LYS A 130 16.71 -32.87 9.43
C LYS A 130 17.74 -33.64 8.59
N ASP A 131 17.63 -34.96 8.58
CA ASP A 131 18.45 -35.82 7.71
C ASP A 131 17.74 -36.02 6.36
N LEU A 132 18.02 -35.12 5.42
CA LEU A 132 17.37 -35.11 4.11
C LEU A 132 17.77 -36.31 3.23
N GLU A 133 19.01 -36.80 3.38
CA GLU A 133 19.52 -37.92 2.60
C GLU A 133 18.81 -39.21 3.01
N LEU A 134 18.79 -39.53 4.30
CA LEU A 134 18.10 -40.72 4.81
C LEU A 134 16.59 -40.66 4.53
N PHE A 135 15.97 -39.49 4.69
CA PHE A 135 14.57 -39.27 4.36
C PHE A 135 14.29 -39.58 2.88
N SER A 136 15.12 -39.04 1.98
CA SER A 136 14.98 -39.27 0.54
C SER A 136 15.18 -40.74 0.17
N SER A 137 16.15 -41.42 0.78
CA SER A 137 16.40 -42.84 0.53
C SER A 137 15.25 -43.72 1.04
N ALA A 138 14.66 -43.39 2.20
CA ALA A 138 13.49 -44.09 2.72
C ALA A 138 12.27 -43.96 1.79
N LEU A 139 12.01 -42.76 1.24
CA LEU A 139 10.92 -42.56 0.28
C LEU A 139 11.14 -43.32 -1.03
N ARG A 140 12.38 -43.42 -1.53
CA ARG A 140 12.69 -44.22 -2.73
C ARG A 140 12.41 -45.70 -2.54
N ALA A 141 12.43 -46.20 -1.30
CA ALA A 141 12.15 -47.59 -0.99
C ALA A 141 10.65 -47.92 -0.93
N GLU A 142 9.75 -46.97 -1.23
CA GLU A 142 8.29 -47.17 -1.22
C GLU A 142 7.84 -48.36 -2.09
N TYR A 143 8.55 -48.68 -3.18
CA TYR A 143 8.19 -49.79 -4.07
C TYR A 143 8.27 -51.17 -3.38
N LEU A 144 8.87 -51.28 -2.20
CA LEU A 144 8.90 -52.48 -1.36
C LEU A 144 7.75 -52.52 -0.34
N ILE A 145 6.78 -51.61 -0.45
CA ILE A 145 5.64 -51.50 0.44
C ILE A 145 4.38 -51.79 -0.38
N SER A 146 3.56 -52.72 0.12
CA SER A 146 2.27 -53.01 -0.46
C SER A 146 1.33 -51.82 -0.28
N LYS A 147 0.37 -51.65 -1.19
CA LYS A 147 -0.63 -50.57 -1.09
C LYS A 147 -1.41 -50.61 0.23
N ASN A 148 -1.62 -51.81 0.78
CA ASN A 148 -2.36 -52.01 2.03
C ASN A 148 -1.58 -51.51 3.26
N ASP A 149 -0.24 -51.48 3.19
CA ASP A 149 0.63 -51.07 4.30
C ASP A 149 1.15 -49.63 4.19
N LEU A 150 0.82 -48.88 3.12
CA LEU A 150 1.21 -47.47 2.99
C LEU A 150 0.77 -46.61 4.19
N ASN A 151 -0.46 -46.83 4.67
CA ASN A 151 -0.96 -46.16 5.87
C ASN A 151 -0.11 -46.45 7.11
N LYS A 152 0.48 -47.64 7.19
CA LYS A 152 1.36 -48.04 8.29
C LYS A 152 2.74 -47.41 8.15
N ALA A 153 3.26 -47.33 6.92
CA ALA A 153 4.55 -46.72 6.60
C ALA A 153 4.58 -45.20 6.79
N TYR A 154 3.43 -44.53 6.72
CA TYR A 154 3.34 -43.06 6.74
C TYR A 154 2.64 -42.51 7.98
N LYS A 155 2.19 -43.38 8.89
CA LYS A 155 1.37 -43.01 10.05
C LYS A 155 2.03 -41.97 10.95
N SER A 156 3.26 -42.22 11.37
CA SER A 156 3.95 -41.41 12.38
C SER A 156 4.38 -40.07 11.80
N LEU A 157 4.89 -40.04 10.57
CA LEU A 157 5.19 -38.79 9.87
C LEU A 157 3.91 -37.97 9.62
N GLY A 158 2.82 -38.62 9.19
CA GLY A 158 1.53 -37.97 8.99
C GLY A 158 1.00 -37.33 10.28
N ASN A 159 1.11 -38.04 11.41
CA ASN A 159 0.74 -37.51 12.72
C ASN A 159 1.60 -36.32 13.14
N GLU A 160 2.93 -36.39 12.97
CA GLU A 160 3.85 -35.28 13.25
C GLU A 160 3.49 -34.03 12.43
N ILE A 161 3.26 -34.18 11.13
CA ILE A 161 2.83 -33.07 10.26
C ILE A 161 1.50 -32.49 10.75
N GLN A 162 0.53 -33.34 11.09
CA GLN A 162 -0.77 -32.91 11.58
C GLN A 162 -0.67 -32.14 12.91
N GLN A 163 0.22 -32.55 13.81
CA GLN A 163 0.48 -31.84 15.05
C GLN A 163 1.05 -30.44 14.79
N ARG A 164 1.98 -30.30 13.83
CA ARG A 164 2.55 -28.99 13.44
C ARG A 164 1.51 -28.08 12.79
N ILE A 165 0.59 -28.63 12.01
CA ILE A 165 -0.58 -27.90 11.47
C ILE A 165 -1.43 -27.37 12.64
N THR A 166 -1.83 -28.23 13.57
CA THR A 166 -2.63 -27.82 14.74
C THR A 166 -1.93 -26.76 15.58
N ALA A 167 -0.60 -26.82 15.75
CA ALA A 167 0.16 -25.79 16.45
C ALA A 167 0.18 -24.43 15.70
N THR A 168 0.02 -24.45 14.38
CA THR A 168 -0.05 -23.25 13.53
C THR A 168 -1.45 -22.66 13.53
N ASP A 169 -2.49 -23.51 13.50
CA ASP A 169 -3.87 -23.09 13.66
C ASP A 169 -4.10 -22.48 15.05
N LYS A 170 -3.48 -23.06 16.10
CA LYS A 170 -3.49 -22.50 17.45
C LYS A 170 -2.86 -21.12 17.50
N LEU A 171 -1.66 -20.94 16.94
CA LEU A 171 -1.00 -19.64 16.85
C LEU A 171 -1.86 -18.62 16.09
N THR A 172 -2.50 -19.04 15.00
CA THR A 172 -3.42 -18.18 14.23
C THR A 172 -4.58 -17.70 15.08
N LYS A 173 -5.14 -18.58 15.91
CA LYS A 173 -6.23 -18.24 16.85
C LYS A 173 -5.74 -17.28 17.93
N GLU A 174 -4.59 -17.56 18.55
CA GLU A 174 -3.98 -16.71 19.58
C GLU A 174 -3.70 -15.28 19.05
N ILE A 175 -3.25 -15.15 17.79
CA ILE A 175 -3.08 -13.82 17.15
C ILE A 175 -4.43 -13.12 16.97
N LYS A 176 -5.42 -13.82 16.41
CA LYS A 176 -6.75 -13.25 16.13
C LYS A 176 -7.48 -12.80 17.41
N GLU A 177 -7.25 -13.49 18.52
CA GLU A 177 -7.87 -13.19 19.81
C GLU A 177 -7.03 -12.22 20.66
N GLU A 178 -5.95 -11.67 20.11
CA GLU A 178 -4.98 -10.81 20.81
C GLU A 178 -4.36 -11.46 22.07
N GLU A 179 -4.35 -12.79 22.13
CA GLU A 179 -3.77 -13.58 23.24
C GLU A 179 -2.30 -13.94 23.00
N SER A 180 -1.77 -13.69 21.80
CA SER A 180 -0.39 -14.02 21.44
C SER A 180 0.62 -13.06 22.06
N ASN A 181 1.83 -13.54 22.32
CA ASN A 181 2.96 -12.71 22.79
C ASN A 181 3.63 -11.91 21.65
N TYR A 182 3.10 -11.95 20.42
CA TYR A 182 3.66 -11.21 19.31
C TYR A 182 3.17 -9.76 19.33
N THR A 183 4.06 -8.86 18.93
CA THR A 183 3.89 -7.42 18.81
C THR A 183 4.42 -6.98 17.45
N ASP A 184 4.15 -5.74 17.04
CA ASP A 184 4.72 -5.19 15.80
C ASP A 184 6.25 -5.30 15.74
N ASP A 185 6.95 -5.31 16.88
CA ASP A 185 8.41 -5.34 16.96
C ASP A 185 9.02 -6.75 16.77
N ASN A 186 8.24 -7.82 16.99
CA ASN A 186 8.76 -9.20 16.96
C ASN A 186 7.96 -10.16 16.06
N ILE A 187 6.93 -9.67 15.36
CA ILE A 187 6.08 -10.49 14.49
C ILE A 187 6.85 -11.16 13.34
N ASP A 188 7.99 -10.58 12.93
CA ASP A 188 8.89 -11.17 11.92
C ASP A 188 9.41 -12.57 12.31
N ASP A 189 9.53 -12.87 13.61
CA ASP A 189 9.99 -14.18 14.10
C ASP A 189 9.06 -15.32 13.68
N VAL A 190 7.77 -15.04 13.43
CA VAL A 190 6.80 -16.03 12.96
C VAL A 190 7.25 -16.69 11.66
N ILE A 191 7.94 -15.95 10.78
CA ILE A 191 8.46 -16.49 9.51
C ILE A 191 9.39 -17.67 9.79
N ASN A 192 10.33 -17.51 10.72
CA ASN A 192 11.28 -18.54 11.11
C ASN A 192 10.60 -19.72 11.80
N VAL A 193 9.58 -19.45 12.62
CA VAL A 193 8.76 -20.50 13.26
C VAL A 193 8.08 -21.36 12.21
N ILE A 194 7.45 -20.75 11.20
CA ILE A 194 6.75 -21.46 10.13
C ILE A 194 7.72 -22.26 9.25
N LYS A 195 8.84 -21.66 8.82
CA LYS A 195 9.87 -22.36 8.03
C LYS A 195 10.46 -23.55 8.78
N LYS A 196 10.70 -23.42 10.10
CA LYS A 196 11.18 -24.53 10.94
C LYS A 196 10.14 -25.63 11.12
N ARG A 197 8.85 -25.27 11.25
CA ARG A 197 7.76 -26.25 11.37
C ARG A 197 7.56 -27.04 10.08
N PHE A 198 7.66 -26.38 8.93
CA PHE A 198 7.26 -26.97 7.65
C PHE A 198 8.39 -26.94 6.62
N PRO A 199 9.56 -27.56 6.85
CA PRO A 199 10.71 -27.41 5.96
C PRO A 199 10.40 -27.88 4.53
N SER A 200 10.42 -26.94 3.58
CA SER A 200 9.96 -27.17 2.20
C SER A 200 10.76 -28.26 1.48
N GLU A 201 12.07 -28.38 1.76
CA GLU A 201 12.94 -29.41 1.19
C GLU A 201 12.50 -30.86 1.49
N PHE A 202 11.82 -31.08 2.62
CA PHE A 202 11.24 -32.37 2.99
C PHE A 202 9.82 -32.49 2.42
N LEU A 203 8.99 -31.46 2.62
CA LEU A 203 7.57 -31.51 2.23
C LEU A 203 7.40 -31.68 0.72
N ASN A 204 8.24 -31.04 -0.09
CA ASN A 204 8.17 -31.12 -1.54
C ASN A 204 8.64 -32.46 -2.11
N LYS A 205 9.25 -33.33 -1.29
CA LYS A 205 9.62 -34.71 -1.67
C LYS A 205 8.55 -35.73 -1.31
N LEU A 206 7.54 -35.36 -0.52
CA LEU A 206 6.52 -36.29 -0.07
C LEU A 206 5.70 -36.84 -1.24
N PRO A 207 5.30 -38.12 -1.20
CA PRO A 207 4.45 -38.70 -2.23
C PRO A 207 3.02 -38.12 -2.17
N ILE A 208 2.25 -38.38 -3.23
CA ILE A 208 0.86 -37.89 -3.38
C ILE A 208 -0.06 -38.27 -2.20
N TYR A 209 0.30 -39.33 -1.46
CA TYR A 209 -0.34 -39.70 -0.20
C TYR A 209 -0.50 -38.51 0.77
N PHE A 210 0.52 -37.64 0.84
CA PHE A 210 0.55 -36.49 1.75
C PHE A 210 -0.09 -35.23 1.17
N GLN A 211 -0.61 -35.25 -0.06
CA GLN A 211 -1.08 -34.05 -0.74
C GLN A 211 -2.19 -33.32 0.04
N SER A 212 -3.08 -34.07 0.68
CA SER A 212 -4.10 -33.49 1.57
C SER A 212 -3.48 -32.70 2.73
N GLN A 213 -2.38 -33.19 3.30
CA GLN A 213 -1.69 -32.50 4.40
C GLN A 213 -0.91 -31.30 3.89
N ILE A 214 -0.23 -31.39 2.74
CA ILE A 214 0.45 -30.23 2.11
C ILE A 214 -0.55 -29.11 1.84
N ASN A 215 -1.73 -29.46 1.30
CA ASN A 215 -2.80 -28.50 1.06
C ASN A 215 -3.33 -27.86 2.37
N LYS A 216 -3.42 -28.63 3.46
CA LYS A 216 -3.77 -28.10 4.79
C LYS A 216 -2.70 -27.17 5.35
N ILE A 217 -1.41 -27.50 5.21
CA ILE A 217 -0.29 -26.62 5.61
C ILE A 217 -0.42 -25.27 4.90
N ALA A 218 -0.61 -25.29 3.58
CA ALA A 218 -0.78 -24.09 2.77
C ALA A 218 -1.99 -23.25 3.24
N ALA A 219 -3.13 -23.90 3.51
CA ALA A 219 -4.30 -23.21 4.06
C ALA A 219 -4.03 -22.59 5.44
N SER A 220 -3.40 -23.32 6.36
CA SER A 220 -3.04 -22.81 7.69
C SER A 220 -2.08 -21.62 7.61
N ILE A 221 -1.06 -21.66 6.75
CA ILE A 221 -0.15 -20.51 6.53
C ILE A 221 -0.92 -19.33 5.93
N ASN A 222 -1.83 -19.57 4.97
CA ASN A 222 -2.66 -18.51 4.40
C ASN A 222 -3.64 -17.90 5.44
N PHE A 223 -4.19 -18.68 6.36
CA PHE A 223 -5.01 -18.11 7.44
C PHE A 223 -4.17 -17.32 8.43
N LEU A 224 -2.98 -17.81 8.78
CA LEU A 224 -2.05 -17.10 9.65
C LEU A 224 -1.69 -15.73 9.06
N GLN A 225 -1.26 -15.67 7.80
CA GLN A 225 -0.86 -14.40 7.18
C GLN A 225 -2.02 -13.39 7.12
N LEU A 226 -3.26 -13.85 6.90
CA LEU A 226 -4.43 -12.96 6.89
C LEU A 226 -4.70 -12.34 8.27
N ASN A 227 -4.56 -13.11 9.34
CA ASN A 227 -4.72 -12.57 10.68
C ASN A 227 -3.56 -11.64 11.02
N ILE A 228 -2.33 -11.97 10.62
CA ILE A 228 -1.19 -11.06 10.81
C ILE A 228 -1.40 -9.74 10.07
N TRP A 229 -1.90 -9.80 8.83
CA TRP A 229 -2.22 -8.62 8.04
C TRP A 229 -3.27 -7.71 8.71
N ASN A 230 -4.22 -8.30 9.44
CA ASN A 230 -5.30 -7.55 10.09
C ASN A 230 -4.85 -6.95 11.43
N GLU A 231 -4.07 -7.69 12.22
CA GLU A 231 -3.73 -7.30 13.59
C GLU A 231 -2.43 -6.48 13.71
N PHE A 232 -1.49 -6.65 12.77
CA PHE A 232 -0.17 -6.00 12.85
C PHE A 232 0.03 -4.98 11.73
N ASN A 233 0.75 -3.90 12.04
CA ASN A 233 1.08 -2.86 11.08
C ASN A 233 2.29 -3.23 10.20
N THR A 234 2.25 -4.41 9.59
CA THR A 234 3.31 -4.92 8.71
C THR A 234 2.76 -5.49 7.41
N THR A 235 3.53 -5.31 6.34
CA THR A 235 3.26 -5.92 5.03
C THR A 235 4.34 -6.90 4.62
N SER A 236 5.50 -6.91 5.29
CA SER A 236 6.61 -7.83 5.02
C SER A 236 6.28 -9.25 5.46
N VAL A 237 5.74 -9.42 6.68
CA VAL A 237 5.45 -10.76 7.23
C VAL A 237 4.40 -11.50 6.41
N PRO A 238 3.23 -10.92 6.11
CA PRO A 238 2.25 -11.60 5.27
C PRO A 238 2.80 -11.92 3.89
N LEU A 239 3.62 -11.04 3.32
CA LEU A 239 4.28 -11.28 2.02
C LEU A 239 5.22 -12.47 2.09
N SER A 240 6.13 -12.52 3.06
CA SER A 240 7.10 -13.62 3.21
C SER A 240 6.44 -14.96 3.51
N LEU A 241 5.34 -14.97 4.27
CA LEU A 241 4.54 -16.18 4.48
C LEU A 241 3.83 -16.61 3.18
N LEU A 242 3.38 -15.65 2.36
CA LEU A 242 2.80 -15.89 1.05
C LEU A 242 3.82 -16.36 -0.01
N GLU A 243 5.07 -15.92 0.09
CA GLU A 243 6.15 -16.46 -0.74
C GLU A 243 6.44 -17.90 -0.33
N TYR A 244 6.55 -18.13 0.98
CA TYR A 244 6.89 -19.44 1.50
C TYR A 244 5.82 -20.51 1.19
N LEU A 245 4.52 -20.23 1.35
CA LEU A 245 3.52 -21.25 1.00
C LEU A 245 3.55 -21.56 -0.50
N LEU A 246 3.85 -20.60 -1.37
CA LEU A 246 3.89 -20.81 -2.82
C LEU A 246 5.12 -21.60 -3.27
N GLU A 247 6.16 -21.71 -2.44
CA GLU A 247 7.28 -22.64 -2.64
C GLU A 247 6.88 -24.11 -2.41
N LEU A 248 5.75 -24.38 -1.74
CA LEU A 248 5.28 -25.74 -1.49
C LEU A 248 4.63 -26.34 -2.74
N ASN A 249 4.75 -27.67 -2.90
CA ASN A 249 4.11 -28.45 -3.97
C ASN A 249 2.59 -28.58 -3.74
N ILE A 250 1.87 -27.47 -3.89
CA ILE A 250 0.42 -27.39 -3.68
C ILE A 250 -0.32 -27.83 -4.94
N GLU A 251 -1.10 -28.89 -4.81
CA GLU A 251 -2.11 -29.36 -5.76
C GLU A 251 -3.50 -29.17 -5.14
N SER A 252 -3.95 -27.92 -5.09
CA SER A 252 -5.25 -27.53 -4.52
C SER A 252 -5.97 -26.54 -5.41
N VAL A 253 -7.30 -26.66 -5.45
CA VAL A 253 -8.18 -25.66 -6.07
C VAL A 253 -8.08 -24.28 -5.41
N SER A 254 -7.52 -24.21 -4.20
CA SER A 254 -7.28 -22.95 -3.48
C SER A 254 -6.00 -22.23 -3.92
N LYS A 255 -5.11 -22.86 -4.69
CA LYS A 255 -3.84 -22.25 -5.13
C LYS A 255 -4.02 -20.91 -5.85
N PRO A 256 -4.98 -20.73 -6.78
CA PRO A 256 -5.24 -19.42 -7.39
C PRO A 256 -5.62 -18.34 -6.38
N THR A 257 -6.31 -18.70 -5.29
CA THR A 257 -6.62 -17.76 -4.20
C THR A 257 -5.36 -17.31 -3.48
N PHE A 258 -4.42 -18.22 -3.23
CA PHE A 258 -3.13 -17.90 -2.59
C PHE A 258 -2.29 -16.97 -3.47
N GLU A 259 -2.23 -17.24 -4.78
CA GLU A 259 -1.55 -16.38 -5.76
C GLU A 259 -2.18 -14.98 -5.84
N LYS A 260 -3.52 -14.92 -5.81
CA LYS A 260 -4.24 -13.64 -5.75
C LYS A 260 -3.89 -12.85 -4.48
N ASN A 261 -3.88 -13.51 -3.32
CA ASN A 261 -3.50 -12.87 -2.05
C ASN A 261 -2.05 -12.37 -2.11
N TYR A 262 -1.12 -13.18 -2.63
CA TYR A 262 0.28 -12.78 -2.85
C TYR A 262 0.38 -11.50 -3.66
N ASN A 263 -0.32 -11.41 -4.80
CA ASN A 263 -0.29 -10.23 -5.65
C ASN A 263 -0.85 -8.97 -4.97
N ILE A 264 -1.92 -9.12 -4.17
CA ILE A 264 -2.51 -8.00 -3.40
C ILE A 264 -1.51 -7.49 -2.36
N VAL A 265 -0.97 -8.40 -1.55
CA VAL A 265 -0.04 -8.06 -0.47
C VAL A 265 1.26 -7.48 -1.03
N LYS A 266 1.79 -8.07 -2.12
CA LYS A 266 2.99 -7.58 -2.81
C LYS A 266 2.81 -6.14 -3.29
N LYS A 267 1.68 -5.83 -3.94
CA LYS A 267 1.38 -4.48 -4.39
C LYS A 267 1.35 -3.50 -3.21
N LYS A 268 0.68 -3.88 -2.12
CA LYS A 268 0.59 -3.03 -0.92
C LYS A 268 1.95 -2.84 -0.23
N HIS A 269 2.78 -3.87 -0.18
CA HIS A 269 4.13 -3.78 0.35
C HIS A 269 4.98 -2.81 -0.46
N GLN A 270 4.90 -2.86 -1.79
CA GLN A 270 5.57 -1.90 -2.68
C GLN A 270 5.07 -0.47 -2.47
N GLU A 271 3.75 -0.26 -2.40
CA GLU A 271 3.15 1.05 -2.09
C GLU A 271 3.69 1.62 -0.77
N ARG A 272 3.84 0.77 0.26
CA ARG A 272 4.39 1.20 1.57
C ARG A 272 5.86 1.56 1.49
N ILE A 273 6.69 0.75 0.83
CA ILE A 273 8.11 1.07 0.62
C ILE A 273 8.26 2.41 -0.12
N GLU A 274 7.44 2.63 -1.15
CA GLU A 274 7.43 3.91 -1.88
C GLU A 274 7.01 5.07 -0.98
N GLN A 275 5.98 4.90 -0.14
CA GLN A 275 5.55 5.92 0.81
C GLN A 275 6.64 6.26 1.83
N GLU A 276 7.27 5.25 2.43
CA GLU A 276 8.36 5.43 3.41
C GLU A 276 9.57 6.12 2.78
N LYS A 277 9.95 5.71 1.56
CA LYS A 277 11.04 6.35 0.80
C LYS A 277 10.75 7.82 0.50
N ASN A 278 9.50 8.15 0.17
CA ASN A 278 9.09 9.50 -0.20
C ASN A 278 8.58 10.33 0.99
N ALA A 279 8.51 9.77 2.20
CA ALA A 279 7.97 10.43 3.40
C ALA A 279 8.63 11.79 3.71
N PRO A 280 9.96 11.96 3.60
CA PRO A 280 10.59 13.27 3.80
C PRO A 280 10.07 14.33 2.82
N LEU A 281 9.94 13.95 1.55
CA LEU A 281 9.48 14.83 0.48
C LEU A 281 7.98 15.15 0.64
N ILE A 282 7.16 14.17 1.01
CA ILE A 282 5.73 14.39 1.34
C ILE A 282 5.60 15.41 2.48
N LYS A 283 6.41 15.29 3.53
CA LYS A 283 6.38 16.20 4.68
C LYS A 283 6.80 17.63 4.28
N GLU A 284 7.76 17.77 3.39
CA GLU A 284 8.18 19.07 2.84
C GLU A 284 7.03 19.74 2.07
N TRP A 285 6.43 19.04 1.10
CA TRP A 285 5.35 19.60 0.31
C TRP A 285 4.06 19.83 1.10
N ALA A 286 3.80 19.03 2.14
CA ALA A 286 2.69 19.26 3.07
C ALA A 286 2.85 20.60 3.82
N LYS A 287 4.07 20.98 4.20
CA LYS A 287 4.33 22.30 4.81
C LYS A 287 4.04 23.44 3.84
N ILE A 288 4.45 23.30 2.58
CA ILE A 288 4.16 24.28 1.53
C ILE A 288 2.64 24.42 1.35
N LEU A 289 1.92 23.30 1.26
CA LEU A 289 0.45 23.29 1.16
C LEU A 289 -0.21 24.03 2.32
N ILE A 290 0.15 23.70 3.57
CA ILE A 290 -0.39 24.36 4.77
C ILE A 290 -0.10 25.86 4.75
N SER A 291 1.12 26.24 4.34
CA SER A 291 1.49 27.65 4.25
C SER A 291 0.66 28.40 3.22
N ILE A 292 0.38 27.79 2.06
CA ILE A 292 -0.47 28.39 1.03
C ILE A 292 -1.92 28.48 1.52
N GLN A 293 -2.44 27.44 2.17
CA GLN A 293 -3.79 27.42 2.75
C GLN A 293 -3.96 28.55 3.77
N SER A 294 -3.01 28.73 4.68
CA SER A 294 -3.03 29.86 5.63
C SER A 294 -3.07 31.22 4.93
N LYS A 295 -2.44 31.37 3.75
CA LYS A 295 -2.52 32.61 2.98
C LYS A 295 -3.85 32.82 2.28
N VAL A 296 -4.63 31.75 2.04
CA VAL A 296 -6.02 31.91 1.58
C VAL A 296 -6.83 32.62 2.65
N ASP A 297 -6.73 32.16 3.90
CA ASP A 297 -7.43 32.76 5.03
C ASP A 297 -7.01 34.22 5.26
N ASP A 298 -5.72 34.53 5.12
CA ASP A 298 -5.21 35.90 5.25
C ASP A 298 -5.80 36.85 4.19
N VAL A 299 -5.97 36.37 2.95
CA VAL A 299 -6.58 37.12 1.84
C VAL A 299 -8.09 37.26 2.05
N GLU A 300 -8.77 36.20 2.52
CA GLU A 300 -10.20 36.21 2.82
C GLU A 300 -10.56 37.20 3.93
N ASN A 301 -9.67 37.35 4.92
CA ASN A 301 -9.80 38.31 6.03
C ASN A 301 -9.20 39.69 5.71
N GLU A 302 -8.79 39.94 4.46
CA GLU A 302 -8.20 41.21 4.00
C GLU A 302 -6.92 41.66 4.74
N THR A 303 -6.28 40.73 5.48
CA THR A 303 -5.01 40.98 6.19
C THR A 303 -3.80 40.88 5.27
N LEU A 304 -3.95 40.22 4.11
CA LEU A 304 -2.95 40.11 3.05
C LEU A 304 -3.55 40.58 1.72
N LYS A 305 -2.85 41.49 1.02
CA LYS A 305 -3.27 41.94 -0.31
C LYS A 305 -3.06 40.88 -1.36
N ALA A 306 -3.97 40.81 -2.35
CA ALA A 306 -3.90 39.86 -3.45
C ALA A 306 -2.57 39.89 -4.23
N SER A 307 -1.96 41.07 -4.40
CA SER A 307 -0.64 41.23 -5.05
C SER A 307 0.49 40.53 -4.28
N ASP A 308 0.46 40.62 -2.95
CA ASP A 308 1.48 40.04 -2.07
C ASP A 308 1.28 38.53 -1.96
N ALA A 309 0.02 38.08 -1.95
CA ALA A 309 -0.35 36.68 -2.00
C ALA A 309 0.13 36.00 -3.31
N LEU A 310 -0.05 36.66 -4.46
CA LEU A 310 0.49 36.19 -5.74
C LEU A 310 2.02 36.08 -5.73
N THR A 311 2.69 37.06 -5.13
CA THR A 311 4.16 37.06 -4.99
C THR A 311 4.61 35.90 -4.12
N PHE A 312 3.94 35.70 -2.98
CA PHE A 312 4.19 34.59 -2.07
C PHE A 312 4.03 33.24 -2.76
N VAL A 313 2.94 33.01 -3.50
CA VAL A 313 2.72 31.74 -4.23
C VAL A 313 3.85 31.47 -5.22
N LYS A 314 4.29 32.49 -5.96
CA LYS A 314 5.39 32.35 -6.94
C LYS A 314 6.75 32.07 -6.30
N SER A 315 6.97 32.52 -5.06
CA SER A 315 8.22 32.28 -4.33
C SER A 315 8.20 31.05 -3.43
N SER A 316 7.03 30.47 -3.17
CA SER A 316 6.86 29.37 -2.21
C SER A 316 7.37 28.03 -2.72
N PHE A 317 7.42 27.83 -4.04
CA PHE A 317 7.90 26.61 -4.67
C PHE A 317 8.21 26.83 -6.15
N GLU A 318 9.07 25.97 -6.70
CA GLU A 318 9.35 25.91 -8.14
C GLU A 318 8.26 25.09 -8.86
N LEU A 319 7.57 25.71 -9.82
CA LEU A 319 6.45 25.08 -10.53
C LEU A 319 6.87 23.78 -11.27
N ASN A 320 8.06 23.79 -11.88
CA ASN A 320 8.59 22.63 -12.59
C ASN A 320 8.87 21.48 -11.63
N GLU A 321 9.36 21.78 -10.42
CA GLU A 321 9.62 20.77 -9.40
C GLU A 321 8.31 20.10 -8.96
N LEU A 322 7.30 20.90 -8.62
CA LEU A 322 5.97 20.40 -8.26
C LEU A 322 5.35 19.52 -9.37
N ASN A 323 5.44 19.97 -10.63
CA ASN A 323 4.88 19.25 -11.77
C ASN A 323 5.62 17.95 -12.10
N ASN A 324 6.91 17.89 -11.81
CA ASN A 324 7.74 16.69 -12.07
C ASN A 324 7.71 15.67 -10.92
N LEU A 325 7.01 15.95 -9.81
CA LEU A 325 6.88 14.97 -8.73
C LEU A 325 6.20 13.67 -9.25
N PRO A 326 6.59 12.49 -8.74
CA PRO A 326 5.96 11.24 -9.13
C PRO A 326 4.47 11.17 -8.78
N SER A 327 3.80 10.11 -9.23
CA SER A 327 2.35 9.92 -9.09
C SER A 327 1.85 9.95 -7.63
N PHE A 328 2.69 9.60 -6.65
CA PHE A 328 2.33 9.68 -5.22
C PHE A 328 1.95 11.12 -4.79
N ALA A 329 2.48 12.15 -5.47
CA ALA A 329 2.24 13.55 -5.15
C ALA A 329 1.04 14.16 -5.90
N ASN A 330 0.28 13.36 -6.65
CA ASN A 330 -0.89 13.83 -7.40
C ASN A 330 -1.91 14.56 -6.51
N GLU A 331 -2.16 14.05 -5.31
CA GLU A 331 -3.09 14.67 -4.36
C GLU A 331 -2.54 16.01 -3.85
N ILE A 332 -1.27 16.06 -3.46
CA ILE A 332 -0.59 17.28 -3.03
C ILE A 332 -0.66 18.37 -4.11
N ARG A 333 -0.32 18.03 -5.37
CA ARG A 333 -0.45 18.95 -6.51
C ARG A 333 -1.86 19.50 -6.65
N THR A 334 -2.83 18.61 -6.56
CA THR A 334 -4.25 18.95 -6.72
C THR A 334 -4.71 19.89 -5.61
N GLN A 335 -4.35 19.61 -4.35
CA GLN A 335 -4.67 20.46 -3.21
C GLN A 335 -4.00 21.83 -3.28
N ILE A 336 -2.72 21.90 -3.64
CA ILE A 336 -2.02 23.18 -3.86
C ILE A 336 -2.73 23.99 -4.95
N GLY A 337 -3.10 23.34 -6.07
CA GLY A 337 -3.85 23.99 -7.14
C GLY A 337 -5.20 24.54 -6.68
N TYR A 338 -5.96 23.77 -5.89
CA TYR A 338 -7.23 24.22 -5.32
C TYR A 338 -7.05 25.38 -4.32
N SER A 339 -6.01 25.35 -3.48
CA SER A 339 -5.74 26.45 -2.55
C SER A 339 -5.41 27.76 -3.29
N ILE A 340 -4.59 27.69 -4.34
CA ILE A 340 -4.28 28.87 -5.18
C ILE A 340 -5.53 29.37 -5.91
N ARG A 341 -6.38 28.45 -6.41
CA ARG A 341 -7.71 28.80 -6.95
C ARG A 341 -8.57 29.52 -5.91
N SER A 342 -8.67 29.00 -4.69
CA SER A 342 -9.45 29.64 -3.62
C SER A 342 -8.93 31.05 -3.33
N MET A 343 -7.60 31.22 -3.30
CA MET A 343 -6.97 32.52 -3.17
C MET A 343 -7.35 33.49 -4.30
N SER A 344 -7.44 33.01 -5.55
CA SER A 344 -7.94 33.79 -6.68
C SER A 344 -9.38 34.27 -6.45
N ILE A 345 -10.25 33.37 -6.02
CA ILE A 345 -11.67 33.68 -5.76
C ILE A 345 -11.79 34.70 -4.62
N ALA A 346 -11.04 34.52 -3.53
CA ALA A 346 -11.00 35.46 -2.41
C ALA A 346 -10.50 36.84 -2.82
N SER A 347 -9.44 36.89 -3.65
CA SER A 347 -8.87 38.15 -4.17
C SER A 347 -9.93 38.98 -4.92
N TRP A 348 -10.78 38.34 -5.71
CA TRP A 348 -11.90 39.02 -6.35
C TRP A 348 -13.02 39.35 -5.37
N ASN A 349 -13.54 38.36 -4.65
CA ASN A 349 -14.76 38.51 -3.85
C ASN A 349 -14.61 39.47 -2.66
N LYS A 350 -13.41 39.56 -2.08
CA LYS A 350 -13.13 40.39 -0.90
C LYS A 350 -12.48 41.71 -1.26
N GLN A 351 -11.52 41.68 -2.19
CA GLN A 351 -10.68 42.85 -2.48
C GLN A 351 -11.02 43.51 -3.82
N SER A 352 -11.95 42.95 -4.61
CA SER A 352 -12.29 43.40 -5.97
C SER A 352 -11.08 43.47 -6.92
N ASP A 353 -10.02 42.70 -6.64
CA ASP A 353 -8.77 42.73 -7.41
C ASP A 353 -8.79 41.68 -8.53
N ILE A 354 -9.44 42.05 -9.64
CA ILE A 354 -9.61 41.14 -10.79
C ILE A 354 -8.29 40.75 -11.44
N LYS A 355 -7.30 41.67 -11.43
CA LYS A 355 -6.00 41.46 -12.09
C LYS A 355 -5.21 40.37 -11.39
N ASN A 356 -5.10 40.45 -10.06
CA ASN A 356 -4.36 39.46 -9.29
C ASN A 356 -5.15 38.15 -9.15
N ALA A 357 -6.49 38.20 -9.11
CA ALA A 357 -7.33 37.00 -9.22
C ALA A 357 -7.04 36.23 -10.52
N LEU A 358 -7.11 36.90 -11.69
CA LEU A 358 -6.79 36.28 -12.98
C LEU A 358 -5.36 35.73 -13.02
N ALA A 359 -4.38 36.40 -12.41
CA ALA A 359 -3.02 35.91 -12.35
C ALA A 359 -2.87 34.64 -11.49
N LEU A 360 -3.57 34.56 -10.36
CA LEU A 360 -3.58 33.39 -9.46
C LEU A 360 -4.25 32.18 -10.11
N ILE A 361 -5.43 32.33 -10.73
CA ILE A 361 -6.10 31.21 -11.43
C ILE A 361 -5.32 30.74 -12.65
N ASN A 362 -4.65 31.65 -13.37
CA ASN A 362 -3.74 31.25 -14.44
C ASN A 362 -2.52 30.48 -13.90
N TYR A 363 -2.05 30.80 -12.69
CA TYR A 363 -0.96 30.06 -12.05
C TYR A 363 -1.41 28.65 -11.64
N SER A 364 -2.61 28.50 -11.05
CA SER A 364 -3.14 27.16 -10.71
C SER A 364 -3.36 26.28 -11.93
N LEU A 365 -3.79 26.84 -13.07
CA LEU A 365 -3.92 26.13 -14.34
C LEU A 365 -2.61 25.60 -14.93
N ARG A 366 -1.46 26.14 -14.51
CA ARG A 366 -0.14 25.63 -14.89
C ARG A 366 0.33 24.45 -14.04
N ILE A 367 -0.37 24.15 -12.95
CA ILE A 367 -0.07 22.98 -12.10
C ILE A 367 -0.68 21.74 -12.77
N SER A 368 0.10 20.66 -12.83
CA SER A 368 -0.30 19.39 -13.43
C SER A 368 -1.27 18.62 -12.53
N VAL A 369 -2.53 19.06 -12.55
CA VAL A 369 -3.66 18.46 -11.80
C VAL A 369 -4.49 17.52 -12.70
N ASN A 370 -5.41 16.76 -12.09
CA ASN A 370 -6.33 15.90 -12.85
C ASN A 370 -7.33 16.72 -13.70
N GLU A 371 -7.91 16.09 -14.73
CA GLU A 371 -8.83 16.77 -15.66
C GLU A 371 -10.08 17.36 -14.98
N SER A 372 -10.58 16.73 -13.92
CA SER A 372 -11.72 17.25 -13.15
C SER A 372 -11.38 18.59 -12.47
N ALA A 373 -10.23 18.68 -11.81
CA ALA A 373 -9.75 19.91 -11.18
C ALA A 373 -9.44 20.99 -12.23
N LYS A 374 -8.76 20.61 -13.31
CA LYS A 374 -8.42 21.51 -14.42
C LYS A 374 -9.66 22.13 -15.05
N SER A 375 -10.71 21.34 -15.28
CA SER A 375 -12.00 21.82 -15.81
C SER A 375 -12.63 22.87 -14.90
N LYS A 376 -12.65 22.65 -13.58
CA LYS A 376 -13.13 23.65 -12.62
C LYS A 376 -12.30 24.92 -12.65
N PHE A 377 -10.98 24.80 -12.67
CA PHE A 377 -10.08 25.97 -12.70
C PHE A 377 -10.32 26.81 -13.97
N GLN A 378 -10.56 26.13 -15.09
CA GLN A 378 -10.87 26.77 -16.36
C GLN A 378 -12.24 27.45 -16.33
N GLN A 379 -13.23 26.83 -15.69
CA GLN A 379 -14.54 27.43 -15.50
C GLN A 379 -14.44 28.75 -14.71
N ASP A 380 -13.80 28.75 -13.54
CA ASP A 380 -13.68 29.98 -12.73
C ASP A 380 -12.86 31.05 -13.44
N LYS A 381 -11.84 30.65 -14.21
CA LYS A 381 -11.11 31.59 -15.07
C LYS A 381 -12.04 32.26 -16.08
N ASN A 382 -12.87 31.49 -16.77
CA ASN A 382 -13.81 32.03 -17.75
C ASN A 382 -14.80 33.00 -17.08
N GLU A 383 -15.32 32.64 -15.90
CA GLU A 383 -16.20 33.51 -15.10
C GLU A 383 -15.49 34.82 -14.70
N LEU A 384 -14.23 34.76 -14.25
CA LEU A 384 -13.44 35.95 -13.95
C LEU A 384 -13.17 36.81 -15.19
N GLU A 385 -12.88 36.22 -16.36
CA GLU A 385 -12.70 36.96 -17.61
C GLU A 385 -14.00 37.62 -18.09
N GLU A 386 -15.16 36.99 -17.87
CA GLU A 386 -16.47 37.58 -18.12
C GLU A 386 -16.73 38.76 -17.18
N LEU A 387 -16.38 38.63 -15.90
CA LEU A 387 -16.49 39.71 -14.92
C LEU A 387 -15.57 40.88 -15.29
N GLU A 388 -14.32 40.62 -15.69
CA GLU A 388 -13.38 41.64 -16.17
C GLU A 388 -13.97 42.41 -17.37
N LYS A 389 -14.58 41.70 -18.33
CA LYS A 389 -15.26 42.32 -19.49
C LYS A 389 -16.49 43.11 -19.08
N LYS A 390 -17.32 42.57 -18.17
CA LYS A 390 -18.57 43.18 -17.72
C LYS A 390 -18.34 44.49 -16.98
N TYR A 391 -17.32 44.53 -16.13
CA TYR A 391 -16.97 45.71 -15.35
C TYR A 391 -15.82 46.51 -15.97
N LYS A 392 -15.53 46.29 -17.25
CA LYS A 392 -14.53 47.02 -18.02
C LYS A 392 -14.83 48.52 -17.99
N GLY A 393 -13.88 49.31 -17.47
CA GLY A 393 -14.05 50.76 -17.27
C GLY A 393 -14.70 51.16 -15.94
N VAL A 394 -15.12 50.18 -15.11
CA VAL A 394 -15.67 50.41 -13.77
C VAL A 394 -14.75 49.92 -12.65
N LEU A 395 -13.87 48.95 -12.91
CA LEU A 395 -12.95 48.37 -11.92
C LEU A 395 -11.65 49.14 -11.70
N VAL A 396 -11.43 50.18 -12.50
CA VAL A 396 -10.28 51.08 -12.37
C VAL A 396 -10.80 52.49 -12.23
N CYS A 397 -10.12 53.29 -11.41
CA CYS A 397 -10.37 54.71 -11.30
C CYS A 397 -10.34 55.33 -12.70
N HIS A 398 -11.43 56.00 -13.09
CA HIS A 398 -11.54 56.66 -14.40
C HIS A 398 -10.40 57.66 -14.66
N PHE A 399 -9.86 58.25 -13.59
CA PHE A 399 -8.91 59.36 -13.68
C PHE A 399 -7.46 58.93 -13.79
N CYS A 400 -7.04 57.88 -13.08
CA CYS A 400 -5.64 57.41 -13.15
C CYS A 400 -5.47 56.10 -13.90
N GLU A 401 -6.59 55.44 -14.26
CA GLU A 401 -6.65 54.15 -14.95
C GLU A 401 -5.84 53.01 -14.29
N SER A 402 -5.33 53.24 -13.07
CA SER A 402 -4.33 52.38 -12.42
C SER A 402 -4.82 51.81 -11.09
N ASN A 403 -5.40 52.65 -10.23
CA ASN A 403 -5.87 52.24 -8.90
C ASN A 403 -7.33 51.76 -8.94
N ALA A 404 -7.69 50.82 -8.08
CA ALA A 404 -9.08 50.43 -7.86
C ALA A 404 -9.91 51.62 -7.32
N PRO A 405 -11.19 51.76 -7.69
CA PRO A 405 -12.09 52.75 -7.12
C PRO A 405 -12.38 52.46 -5.64
N ASP A 406 -12.50 53.52 -4.83
CA ASP A 406 -12.84 53.40 -3.41
C ASP A 406 -14.32 53.75 -3.22
N SER A 407 -15.03 52.96 -2.40
CA SER A 407 -16.44 53.24 -2.07
C SER A 407 -16.58 54.63 -1.39
N GLY A 408 -17.57 55.41 -1.83
CA GLY A 408 -17.80 56.78 -1.36
C GLY A 408 -16.85 57.82 -1.97
N CYS A 409 -16.02 57.42 -2.94
CA CYS A 409 -15.15 58.32 -3.70
C CYS A 409 -15.67 58.63 -5.10
N GLU A 410 -16.77 58.02 -5.52
CA GLU A 410 -17.37 58.16 -6.83
C GLU A 410 -17.82 59.60 -7.12
N ILE A 411 -17.95 59.95 -8.39
CA ILE A 411 -18.53 61.23 -8.84
C ILE A 411 -19.83 60.93 -9.57
N ASN A 412 -20.95 61.45 -9.05
CA ASN A 412 -22.21 61.40 -9.76
C ASN A 412 -22.29 62.59 -10.73
N THR A 413 -22.47 62.31 -12.01
CA THR A 413 -22.65 63.33 -13.04
C THR A 413 -23.93 63.06 -13.81
N THR A 414 -24.74 64.09 -14.03
CA THR A 414 -25.93 63.98 -14.86
C THR A 414 -25.53 64.17 -16.32
N ILE A 415 -25.79 63.16 -17.15
CA ILE A 415 -25.68 63.29 -18.60
C ILE A 415 -27.06 63.58 -19.19
N TYR A 416 -27.09 64.32 -20.29
CA TYR A 416 -28.33 64.61 -21.01
C TYR A 416 -28.24 64.10 -22.45
N LYS A 417 -29.38 63.63 -22.97
CA LYS A 417 -29.55 63.27 -24.37
C LYS A 417 -30.72 64.05 -24.94
N GLU A 418 -30.49 64.77 -26.02
CA GLU A 418 -31.54 65.40 -26.81
C GLU A 418 -32.44 64.29 -27.41
N THR A 419 -33.72 64.30 -27.06
CA THR A 419 -34.70 63.28 -27.50
C THR A 419 -35.58 63.76 -28.63
N SER A 420 -35.87 65.05 -28.67
CA SER A 420 -36.62 65.64 -29.77
C SER A 420 -36.31 67.13 -29.90
N ARG A 421 -36.41 67.63 -31.13
CA ARG A 421 -36.30 69.05 -31.46
C ARG A 421 -37.48 69.44 -32.34
N SER A 422 -38.33 70.35 -31.86
CA SER A 422 -39.35 70.99 -32.69
C SER A 422 -38.83 72.32 -33.21
N TYR A 423 -39.08 72.60 -34.49
CA TYR A 423 -38.63 73.84 -35.13
C TYR A 423 -39.63 74.98 -34.99
N ILE A 424 -40.93 74.68 -34.80
CA ILE A 424 -42.00 75.67 -34.59
C ILE A 424 -43.05 75.12 -33.59
N PRO A 425 -43.17 75.68 -32.38
CA PRO A 425 -42.22 76.61 -31.75
C PRO A 425 -40.86 75.93 -31.53
N ARG A 426 -39.76 76.70 -31.48
CA ARG A 426 -38.42 76.14 -31.19
C ARG A 426 -38.39 75.57 -29.76
N ARG A 427 -38.40 74.25 -29.62
CA ARG A 427 -38.22 73.55 -28.34
C ARG A 427 -37.30 72.36 -28.53
N VAL A 428 -36.42 72.15 -27.55
CA VAL A 428 -35.55 70.98 -27.46
C VAL A 428 -35.95 70.24 -26.20
N GLN A 429 -36.22 68.95 -26.32
CA GLN A 429 -36.49 68.06 -25.20
C GLN A 429 -35.23 67.26 -24.89
N PHE A 430 -34.95 67.13 -23.60
CA PHE A 430 -33.83 66.34 -23.10
C PHE A 430 -34.38 65.22 -22.22
N THR A 431 -33.72 64.07 -22.28
CA THR A 431 -33.76 63.09 -21.19
C THR A 431 -32.47 63.19 -20.41
N TYR A 432 -32.58 63.04 -19.10
CA TYR A 432 -31.47 63.11 -18.17
C TYR A 432 -31.25 61.71 -17.58
N SER A 433 -30.00 61.35 -17.37
CA SER A 433 -29.63 60.14 -16.61
C SER A 433 -28.45 60.47 -15.73
N ASP A 434 -28.49 60.02 -14.49
CA ASP A 434 -27.35 60.09 -13.60
C ASP A 434 -26.41 58.92 -13.89
N VAL A 435 -25.11 59.23 -14.01
CA VAL A 435 -24.05 58.27 -14.20
C VAL A 435 -23.03 58.43 -13.08
N THR A 436 -22.68 57.31 -12.45
CA THR A 436 -21.65 57.26 -11.42
C THR A 436 -20.29 56.96 -12.06
N VAL A 437 -19.35 57.89 -11.94
CA VAL A 437 -17.98 57.77 -12.44
C VAL A 437 -17.08 57.25 -11.31
N PRO A 438 -16.44 56.09 -11.47
CA PRO A 438 -15.62 55.46 -10.44
C PRO A 438 -14.29 56.19 -10.26
N ARG A 439 -13.87 56.41 -9.00
CA ARG A 439 -12.67 57.16 -8.65
C ARG A 439 -12.01 56.60 -7.40
N CYS A 440 -10.67 56.53 -7.38
CA CYS A 440 -9.90 56.14 -6.20
C CYS A 440 -9.72 57.31 -5.21
N ARG A 441 -9.37 57.00 -3.96
CA ARG A 441 -9.17 57.98 -2.87
C ARG A 441 -8.09 59.00 -3.20
N SER A 442 -6.99 58.55 -3.82
CA SER A 442 -5.89 59.44 -4.22
C SER A 442 -6.35 60.50 -5.24
N CYS A 443 -7.10 60.10 -6.28
CA CYS A 443 -7.67 61.05 -7.24
C CYS A 443 -8.73 61.97 -6.60
N LYS A 444 -9.49 61.48 -5.61
CA LYS A 444 -10.44 62.31 -4.84
C LYS A 444 -9.72 63.42 -4.08
N GLU A 445 -8.59 63.12 -3.45
CA GLU A 445 -7.76 64.09 -2.73
C GLU A 445 -7.16 65.15 -3.67
N ILE A 446 -6.70 64.75 -4.86
CA ILE A 446 -6.20 65.70 -5.87
C ILE A 446 -7.33 66.64 -6.32
N HIS A 447 -8.52 66.10 -6.60
CA HIS A 447 -9.69 66.92 -7.00
C HIS A 447 -10.18 67.83 -5.87
N SER A 448 -10.23 67.36 -4.62
CA SER A 448 -10.68 68.18 -3.49
C SER A 448 -9.70 69.32 -3.19
N LYS A 449 -8.39 69.07 -3.31
CA LYS A 449 -7.36 70.10 -3.18
C LYS A 449 -7.45 71.14 -4.29
N GLY A 450 -7.71 70.71 -5.53
CA GLY A 450 -7.99 71.61 -6.67
C GLY A 450 -9.21 72.50 -6.41
N SER A 451 -10.32 71.91 -5.97
CA SER A 451 -11.58 72.62 -5.70
C SER A 451 -11.49 73.61 -4.53
N ASN A 452 -10.84 73.23 -3.42
CA ASN A 452 -10.64 74.14 -2.29
C ASN A 452 -9.80 75.37 -2.69
N ASN A 453 -8.76 75.17 -3.50
CA ASN A 453 -7.95 76.26 -4.01
C ASN A 453 -8.73 77.17 -4.97
N TYR A 454 -9.62 76.59 -5.80
CA TYR A 454 -10.54 77.36 -6.64
C TYR A 454 -11.40 78.31 -5.79
N TYR A 455 -12.09 77.79 -4.76
CA TYR A 455 -12.99 78.60 -3.95
C TYR A 455 -12.25 79.68 -3.16
N LEU A 456 -11.07 79.36 -2.62
CA LEU A 456 -10.24 80.34 -1.92
C LEU A 456 -9.90 81.53 -2.83
N VAL A 457 -9.45 81.26 -4.06
CA VAL A 457 -9.07 82.31 -5.02
C VAL A 457 -10.29 83.07 -5.54
N PHE A 458 -11.38 82.36 -5.81
CA PHE A 458 -12.64 82.97 -6.23
C PHE A 458 -13.15 83.98 -5.20
N PHE A 459 -13.24 83.58 -3.92
CA PHE A 459 -13.71 84.48 -2.87
C PHE A 459 -12.72 85.60 -2.54
N ALA A 460 -11.40 85.33 -2.58
CA ALA A 460 -10.40 86.36 -2.39
C ALA A 460 -10.51 87.48 -3.44
N LEU A 461 -10.68 87.13 -4.71
CA LEU A 461 -10.82 88.11 -5.80
C LEU A 461 -12.20 88.79 -5.81
N LEU A 462 -13.27 88.09 -5.40
CA LEU A 462 -14.59 88.70 -5.22
C LEU A 462 -14.56 89.76 -4.12
N ILE A 463 -13.98 89.45 -2.95
CA ILE A 463 -13.86 90.38 -1.83
C ILE A 463 -12.96 91.56 -2.20
N LEU A 464 -11.81 91.30 -2.84
CA LEU A 464 -10.91 92.35 -3.29
C LEU A 464 -11.59 93.28 -4.31
N GLY A 465 -12.33 92.72 -5.26
CA GLY A 465 -13.12 93.49 -6.22
C GLY A 465 -14.17 94.37 -5.55
N ALA A 466 -14.90 93.84 -4.56
CA ALA A 466 -15.89 94.60 -3.80
C ALA A 466 -15.26 95.74 -2.98
N ILE A 467 -14.10 95.51 -2.35
CA ILE A 467 -13.36 96.53 -1.60
C ILE A 467 -12.88 97.65 -2.53
N ILE A 468 -12.28 97.31 -3.67
CA ILE A 468 -11.78 98.30 -4.64
C ILE A 468 -12.94 99.13 -5.20
N GLY A 469 -14.07 98.48 -5.55
CA GLY A 469 -15.26 99.18 -6.04
C GLY A 469 -15.97 100.05 -4.99
N GLY A 470 -15.80 99.77 -3.70
CA GLY A 470 -16.31 100.60 -2.60
C GLY A 470 -15.41 101.78 -2.23
N ALA A 471 -14.12 101.73 -2.60
CA ALA A 471 -13.15 102.80 -2.31
C ALA A 471 -13.15 103.94 -3.34
N THR A 472 -13.79 103.74 -4.50
CA THR A 472 -14.02 104.79 -5.50
C THR A 472 -15.28 105.57 -5.15
N GLU A 473 -15.23 106.90 -5.10
CA GLU A 473 -16.36 107.76 -4.73
C GLU A 473 -17.59 107.54 -5.65
N GLY A 474 -18.53 106.73 -5.17
CA GLY A 474 -19.73 106.27 -5.88
C GLY A 474 -20.06 104.84 -5.43
N GLU A 475 -21.34 104.49 -5.29
CA GLU A 475 -21.79 103.16 -4.81
C GLU A 475 -21.48 102.02 -5.81
N HIS A 476 -20.22 101.81 -6.17
CA HIS A 476 -19.75 100.89 -7.21
C HIS A 476 -19.23 99.55 -6.67
N PHE A 477 -19.43 99.26 -5.37
CA PHE A 477 -19.01 97.99 -4.76
C PHE A 477 -19.62 96.77 -5.45
N ILE A 478 -20.85 96.89 -5.97
CA ILE A 478 -21.53 95.83 -6.73
C ILE A 478 -20.80 95.56 -8.05
N ILE A 479 -20.40 96.62 -8.77
CA ILE A 479 -19.69 96.51 -10.05
C ILE A 479 -18.29 95.92 -9.82
N GLY A 480 -17.58 96.40 -8.80
CA GLY A 480 -16.29 95.85 -8.39
C GLY A 480 -16.38 94.37 -7.98
N GLY A 481 -17.43 93.99 -7.25
CA GLY A 481 -17.71 92.60 -6.88
C GLY A 481 -17.97 91.70 -8.08
N ILE A 482 -18.71 92.16 -9.09
CA ILE A 482 -18.94 91.41 -10.34
C ILE A 482 -17.63 91.20 -11.11
N ILE A 483 -16.80 92.24 -11.26
CA ILE A 483 -15.50 92.14 -11.93
C ILE A 483 -14.58 91.18 -11.17
N GLY A 484 -14.54 91.28 -9.84
CA GLY A 484 -13.80 90.38 -8.95
C GLY A 484 -14.28 88.94 -9.06
N ALA A 485 -15.59 88.69 -9.16
CA ALA A 485 -16.17 87.37 -9.34
C ALA A 485 -15.81 86.76 -10.71
N VAL A 486 -15.85 87.54 -11.80
CA VAL A 486 -15.47 87.08 -13.14
C VAL A 486 -13.97 86.76 -13.20
N ALA A 487 -13.12 87.64 -12.68
CA ALA A 487 -11.69 87.39 -12.60
C ALA A 487 -11.36 86.18 -11.71
N GLY A 488 -12.04 86.08 -10.56
CA GLY A 488 -11.95 84.94 -9.63
C GLY A 488 -12.35 83.62 -10.28
N TRP A 489 -13.39 83.62 -11.11
CA TRP A 489 -13.83 82.43 -11.83
C TRP A 489 -12.78 81.96 -12.85
N ILE A 490 -12.24 82.89 -13.65
CA ILE A 490 -11.23 82.59 -14.68
C ILE A 490 -9.93 82.09 -14.03
N VAL A 491 -9.39 82.83 -13.06
CA VAL A 491 -8.13 82.49 -12.38
C VAL A 491 -8.28 81.22 -11.56
N GLY A 492 -9.41 81.07 -10.85
CA GLY A 492 -9.75 79.86 -10.12
C GLY A 492 -9.75 78.63 -11.02
N LYS A 493 -10.37 78.71 -12.21
CA LYS A 493 -10.42 77.59 -13.17
C LYS A 493 -9.02 77.17 -13.67
N ILE A 494 -8.12 78.13 -13.86
CA ILE A 494 -6.73 77.86 -14.23
C ILE A 494 -5.99 77.11 -13.11
N ILE A 495 -6.21 77.51 -11.85
CA ILE A 495 -5.57 76.90 -10.68
C ILE A 495 -6.10 75.49 -10.41
N GLU A 496 -7.41 75.28 -10.53
CA GLU A 496 -8.06 73.96 -10.44
C GLU A 496 -7.45 73.00 -11.47
N GLY A 497 -7.40 73.42 -12.75
CA GLY A 497 -6.83 72.61 -13.82
C GLY A 497 -5.33 72.31 -13.67
N ASN A 498 -4.55 73.25 -13.12
CA ASN A 498 -3.12 73.03 -12.87
C ASN A 498 -2.84 72.01 -11.76
N GLN A 499 -3.69 71.91 -10.73
CA GLN A 499 -3.54 70.90 -9.69
C GLN A 499 -3.82 69.49 -10.22
N VAL A 500 -4.84 69.33 -11.05
CA VAL A 500 -5.18 68.07 -11.72
C VAL A 500 -4.01 67.61 -12.62
N LYS A 501 -3.50 68.51 -13.47
CA LYS A 501 -2.34 68.23 -14.34
C LYS A 501 -1.06 67.87 -13.57
N LYS A 502 -0.76 68.57 -12.46
CA LYS A 502 0.41 68.25 -11.61
C LYS A 502 0.28 66.90 -10.90
N GLY A 503 -0.94 66.46 -10.64
CA GLY A 503 -1.25 65.16 -10.07
C GLY A 503 -1.18 64.00 -11.09
N GLY A 504 -0.90 64.28 -12.37
CA GLY A 504 -0.84 63.28 -13.43
C GLY A 504 -2.22 62.74 -13.85
N ILE A 505 -3.27 63.55 -13.69
CA ILE A 505 -4.66 63.26 -14.07
C ILE A 505 -5.05 64.11 -15.28
#